data_AF-A0A410TUU7-F1
#
_entry.id   AF-A0A410TUU7-F1
#
_cell.length_a   1.000
_cell.length_b   1.000
_cell.length_c   1.000
_cell.angle_alpha   90.00
_cell.angle_beta   90.00
_cell.angle_gamma   90.00
#
_symmetry.space_group_name_H-M   'P 1'
#
loop_
_entity.id
_entity.type
_entity.pdbx_description
1 polymer ?
#
loop_
_entity_poly.entity_id
_entity_poly.type
_entity_poly.pdbx_seq_one_letter_code
_entity_poly.pdbx_strand_id
1 'polypeptide(L)'
;MGDSDSPAVSVSLSGPTDIPAVLNRAGIDYVSVHDHRLLAIYQTAIFNVTTGPPEISNAHTLEIECWETPIPSHADERSKQELIRDFTGVFDSVEDN
;
A
#
# COMPACT_ATOMS: atom_id res chain seq x y z
N MET A 1 -22.27 14.82 1.16
CA MET A 1 -21.32 14.67 2.27
C MET A 1 -20.27 13.72 1.75
N GLY A 2 -19.08 14.22 1.43
CA GLY A 2 -17.96 13.39 0.98
C GLY A 2 -17.16 13.02 2.21
N ASP A 3 -17.17 11.75 2.58
CA ASP A 3 -16.24 11.17 3.55
C ASP A 3 -14.85 11.18 2.92
N SER A 4 -14.22 12.35 2.88
CA SER A 4 -12.89 12.61 2.31
C SER A 4 -11.76 12.54 3.36
N ASP A 5 -11.99 11.89 4.50
CA ASP A 5 -11.03 11.87 5.62
C ASP A 5 -10.22 10.56 5.71
N SER A 6 -10.19 9.77 4.65
CA SER A 6 -9.13 8.77 4.50
C SER A 6 -7.99 9.41 3.73
N PRO A 7 -6.82 9.68 4.36
CA PRO A 7 -5.69 10.24 3.64
C PRO A 7 -5.15 9.17 2.68
N ALA A 8 -5.61 9.21 1.44
CA ALA A 8 -4.99 8.49 0.34
C ALA A 8 -3.68 9.19 -0.03
N VAL A 9 -2.60 8.42 -0.14
CA VAL A 9 -1.27 8.91 -0.53
C VAL A 9 -0.96 8.37 -1.91
N SER A 10 -0.61 9.28 -2.83
CA SER A 10 -0.14 8.92 -4.16
C SER A 10 1.37 8.73 -4.14
N VAL A 11 1.83 7.55 -4.57
CA VAL A 11 3.24 7.20 -4.74
C VAL A 11 3.55 7.11 -6.22
N SER A 12 4.58 7.84 -6.66
CA SER A 12 5.13 7.71 -8.01
C SER A 12 6.33 6.78 -7.96
N LEU A 13 6.33 5.78 -8.83
CA LEU A 13 7.39 4.79 -8.91
C LEU A 13 8.45 5.23 -9.93
N SER A 14 9.71 4.90 -9.67
CA SER A 14 10.82 5.22 -10.58
C SER A 14 10.73 4.51 -11.93
N GLY A 15 9.95 3.41 -12.01
CA GLY A 15 9.72 2.65 -13.23
C GLY A 15 8.51 1.72 -13.11
N PRO A 16 8.24 0.91 -14.15
CA PRO A 16 7.20 -0.12 -14.10
C PRO A 16 7.51 -1.14 -13.00
N THR A 17 6.64 -1.20 -11.98
CA THR A 17 6.84 -2.07 -10.81
C THR A 17 5.73 -3.11 -10.71
N ASP A 18 6.13 -4.34 -10.43
CA ASP A 18 5.21 -5.43 -10.10
C ASP A 18 4.86 -5.39 -8.60
N ILE A 19 3.71 -4.78 -8.29
CA ILE A 19 3.28 -4.53 -6.91
C ILE A 19 3.11 -5.83 -6.10
N PRO A 20 2.46 -6.88 -6.62
CA PRO A 20 2.46 -8.20 -6.00
C PRO A 20 3.85 -8.73 -5.68
N ALA A 21 4.82 -8.57 -6.59
CA ALA A 21 6.18 -9.06 -6.35
C ALA A 21 6.89 -8.29 -5.23
N VAL A 22 6.71 -6.96 -5.18
CA VAL A 22 7.26 -6.13 -4.10
C VAL A 22 6.66 -6.51 -2.74
N LEU A 23 5.34 -6.68 -2.66
CA LEU A 23 4.67 -7.09 -1.43
C LEU A 23 5.12 -8.47 -0.94
N ASN A 24 5.25 -9.44 -1.86
CA ASN A 24 5.79 -10.77 -1.52
C ASN A 24 7.24 -10.69 -0.99
N ARG A 25 8.09 -9.86 -1.60
CA ARG A 25 9.48 -9.66 -1.13
C ARG A 25 9.54 -9.03 0.25
N ALA A 26 8.62 -8.13 0.55
CA ALA A 26 8.47 -7.51 1.86
C ALA A 26 7.81 -8.43 2.90
N GLY A 27 7.35 -9.63 2.51
CA GLY A 27 6.63 -10.55 3.39
C GLY A 27 5.26 -10.03 3.80
N ILE A 28 4.64 -9.19 2.95
CA ILE A 28 3.34 -8.59 3.20
C ILE A 28 2.27 -9.42 2.51
N ASP A 29 1.31 -9.91 3.29
CA ASP A 29 0.14 -10.60 2.76
C ASP A 29 -0.75 -9.64 1.98
N TYR A 30 -1.28 -10.09 0.85
CA TYR A 30 -2.21 -9.31 0.05
C TYR A 30 -3.26 -10.16 -0.64
N VAL A 31 -4.37 -9.52 -0.99
CA VAL A 31 -5.48 -10.10 -1.74
C VAL A 31 -5.74 -9.22 -2.96
N SER A 32 -5.57 -9.79 -4.15
CA SER A 32 -5.93 -9.12 -5.40
C SER A 32 -7.45 -9.05 -5.54
N VAL A 33 -7.98 -7.86 -5.78
CA VAL A 33 -9.42 -7.63 -5.98
C VAL A 33 -9.74 -7.50 -7.47
N HIS A 34 -8.93 -6.73 -8.21
CA HIS A 34 -9.02 -6.51 -9.65
C HIS A 34 -7.62 -6.32 -10.27
N ASP A 35 -7.52 -6.18 -11.60
CA ASP A 35 -6.26 -6.00 -12.34
C ASP A 35 -5.47 -4.74 -11.96
N HIS A 36 -6.09 -3.78 -11.27
CA HIS A 36 -5.50 -2.50 -10.85
C HIS A 36 -5.73 -2.22 -9.36
N ARG A 37 -6.15 -3.23 -8.58
CA ARG A 37 -6.50 -3.02 -7.17
C ARG A 37 -6.23 -4.27 -6.34
N LEU A 38 -5.53 -4.08 -5.23
CA LEU A 38 -5.32 -5.10 -4.20
C LEU A 38 -5.51 -4.54 -2.80
N LEU A 39 -5.74 -5.43 -1.84
CA LEU A 39 -5.75 -5.13 -0.41
C LEU A 39 -4.50 -5.74 0.22
N ALA A 40 -3.67 -4.94 0.86
CA ALA A 40 -2.49 -5.39 1.58
C ALA A 40 -2.77 -5.41 3.09
N ILE A 41 -2.30 -6.45 3.76
CA ILE A 41 -2.42 -6.64 5.21
C ILE A 41 -1.03 -6.40 5.80
N TYR A 42 -0.83 -5.23 6.40
CA TYR A 42 0.47 -4.84 6.95
C TYR A 42 0.34 -4.51 8.43
N GLN A 43 1.08 -5.23 9.28
CA GLN A 43 1.02 -5.10 10.74
C GLN A 43 -0.42 -5.17 11.30
N THR A 44 -1.28 -6.04 10.76
CA THR A 44 -2.73 -6.15 11.08
C THR A 44 -3.61 -4.97 10.62
N ALA A 45 -3.03 -3.97 9.96
CA ALA A 45 -3.75 -2.90 9.29
C ALA A 45 -4.13 -3.32 7.86
N ILE A 46 -5.24 -2.78 7.36
CA ILE A 46 -5.71 -3.01 6.00
C ILE A 46 -5.44 -1.78 5.14
N PHE A 47 -4.68 -1.99 4.06
CA PHE A 47 -4.37 -0.98 3.07
C PHE A 47 -5.04 -1.31 1.75
N ASN A 48 -5.75 -0.34 1.21
CA ASN A 48 -6.21 -0.37 -0.16
C ASN A 48 -5.11 0.20 -1.06
N VAL A 49 -4.65 -0.60 -2.01
CA VAL A 49 -3.65 -0.21 -3.00
C VAL A 49 -4.30 -0.25 -4.37
N THR A 50 -4.42 0.91 -4.98
CA THR A 50 -4.95 1.08 -6.34
C THR A 50 -3.81 1.53 -7.24
N THR A 51 -3.67 0.94 -8.42
CA THR A 51 -2.65 1.34 -9.38
C THR A 51 -3.28 2.13 -10.53
N GLY A 52 -2.50 3.02 -11.14
CA GLY A 52 -2.85 3.56 -12.45
C GLY A 52 -2.89 2.44 -13.52
N PRO A 53 -3.61 2.65 -14.64
CA PRO A 53 -3.52 1.75 -15.81
C PRO A 53 -2.07 1.68 -16.33
N PRO A 54 -1.63 0.56 -16.94
CA PRO A 54 -2.47 -0.52 -17.49
C PRO A 54 -2.83 -1.67 -16.53
N GLU A 55 -1.96 -2.07 -15.60
CA GLU A 55 -2.18 -3.20 -14.69
C GLU A 55 -1.25 -3.15 -13.47
N ILE A 56 -1.60 -3.90 -12.40
CA ILE A 56 -0.91 -3.91 -11.11
C ILE A 56 0.51 -4.50 -11.16
N SER A 57 0.80 -5.30 -12.18
CA SER A 57 2.14 -5.87 -12.41
C SER A 57 3.07 -4.95 -13.23
N ASN A 58 2.55 -3.82 -13.72
CA ASN A 58 3.29 -2.85 -14.53
C ASN A 58 2.93 -1.41 -14.14
N ALA A 59 2.73 -1.19 -12.84
CA ALA A 59 2.24 0.07 -12.31
C ALA A 59 3.35 1.14 -12.28
N HIS A 60 2.99 2.37 -12.63
CA HIS A 60 3.88 3.54 -12.54
C HIS A 60 3.48 4.48 -11.40
N THR A 61 2.20 4.43 -11.03
CA THR A 61 1.64 5.22 -9.93
C THR A 61 0.74 4.32 -9.09
N LEU A 62 0.77 4.59 -7.79
CA LEU A 62 0.00 3.89 -6.78
C LEU A 62 -0.76 4.91 -5.95
N GLU A 63 -1.97 4.58 -5.56
CA GLU A 63 -2.74 5.26 -4.53
C GLU A 63 -2.91 4.29 -3.37
N ILE A 64 -2.44 4.71 -2.21
CA ILE A 64 -2.42 3.90 -1.00
C ILE A 64 -3.32 4.58 0.03
N GLU A 65 -4.32 3.86 0.49
CA GLU A 65 -5.26 4.34 1.50
C GLU A 65 -5.33 3.34 2.65
N CYS A 66 -5.14 3.80 3.88
CA CYS A 66 -5.37 2.95 5.06
C CYS A 66 -6.87 2.92 5.37
N TRP A 67 -7.47 1.74 5.23
CA TRP A 67 -8.89 1.49 5.50
C TRP A 67 -9.13 1.15 6.96
N GLU A 68 -8.27 0.29 7.51
CA GLU A 68 -8.38 -0.16 8.90
C GLU A 68 -7.01 -0.05 9.56
N THR A 69 -6.97 0.61 10.72
CA THR A 69 -5.78 0.68 11.57
C THR A 69 -5.67 -0.61 12.40
N PRO A 70 -4.45 -1.00 12.79
CA PRO A 70 -4.27 -2.23 13.54
C PRO A 70 -4.94 -2.13 14.92
N ILE A 71 -5.37 -3.28 15.45
CA ILE A 71 -6.10 -3.32 16.73
C ILE A 71 -5.16 -2.83 17.84
N PRO A 72 -5.57 -1.85 18.66
CA PRO A 72 -4.71 -1.17 19.65
C PRO A 72 -4.18 -2.09 20.76
N SER A 73 -4.66 -3.33 20.85
CA SER A 73 -4.16 -4.34 21.78
C SER A 73 -2.79 -4.92 21.38
N HIS A 74 -2.40 -4.77 20.11
CA HIS A 74 -1.19 -5.38 19.53
C HIS A 74 -0.30 -4.40 18.76
N ALA A 75 -0.77 -3.19 18.49
CA ALA A 75 0.01 -2.16 17.82
C ALA A 75 0.51 -1.14 18.85
N ASP A 76 1.80 -0.79 18.77
CA ASP A 76 2.30 0.50 19.22
C ASP A 76 1.30 1.61 18.80
N GLU A 77 1.21 2.69 19.56
CA GLU A 77 0.34 3.86 19.28
C GLU A 77 0.76 4.64 18.00
N ARG A 78 1.20 3.93 16.97
CA ARG A 78 1.59 4.41 15.65
C ARG A 78 0.37 5.01 14.99
N SER A 79 0.49 6.28 14.64
CA SER A 79 -0.58 6.99 13.96
C SER A 79 -0.82 6.37 12.58
N LYS A 80 -2.05 6.43 12.08
CA LYS A 80 -2.43 6.01 10.71
C LYS A 80 -1.46 6.54 9.65
N GLN A 81 -1.03 7.79 9.78
CA GLN A 81 -0.07 8.43 8.88
C GLN A 81 1.34 7.81 8.94
N GLU A 82 1.79 7.39 10.11
CA GLU A 82 3.08 6.72 10.26
C GLU A 82 3.06 5.34 9.61
N LEU A 83 1.95 4.60 9.78
CA LEU A 83 1.75 3.31 9.13
C LEU A 83 1.70 3.43 7.60
N ILE A 84 0.99 4.44 7.08
CA ILE A 84 0.97 4.72 5.64
C ILE A 84 2.39 5.04 5.14
N ARG A 85 3.12 5.92 5.84
CA ARG A 85 4.49 6.29 5.44
C ARG A 85 5.43 5.09 5.45
N ASP A 86 5.35 4.27 6.49
CA ASP A 86 6.14 3.05 6.64
C ASP A 86 5.86 2.05 5.51
N PHE A 87 4.57 1.79 5.24
CA PHE A 87 4.15 0.94 4.14
C PHE A 87 4.56 1.49 2.77
N THR A 88 4.47 2.81 2.55
CA THR A 88 4.91 3.42 1.28
C THR A 88 6.42 3.27 1.04
N GLY A 89 7.23 3.22 2.10
CA GLY A 89 8.68 3.03 2.02
C GLY A 89 9.09 1.67 1.44
N VAL A 90 8.18 0.68 1.46
CA VAL A 90 8.38 -0.62 0.80
C VAL A 90 8.56 -0.47 -0.71
N PHE A 91 7.91 0.54 -1.31
CA PHE A 91 7.97 0.82 -2.76
C PHE A 91 9.08 1.82 -3.15
N ASP A 92 9.67 2.50 -2.16
CA ASP A 92 10.83 3.40 -2.36
C ASP A 92 12.15 2.60 -2.33
N SER A 93 12.19 1.52 -1.52
CA SER A 93 13.38 0.68 -1.33
C SER A 93 13.72 -0.24 -2.52
N VAL A 94 13.01 -0.13 -3.66
CA VAL A 94 13.21 -0.98 -4.84
C VAL A 94 14.40 -0.48 -5.71
N GLU A 95 15.13 0.54 -5.27
CA GLU A 95 16.31 1.06 -5.97
C GLU A 95 17.62 0.28 -5.74
N ASP A 96 17.66 -0.74 -4.88
CA ASP A 96 18.91 -1.49 -4.64
C ASP A 96 18.77 -3.01 -4.86
N ASN A 97 19.42 -3.45 -5.94
CA ASN A 97 19.90 -4.80 -6.32
C ASN A 97 19.08 -5.61 -7.34
#